data_AF-A0A1Q7PSY4-F1
#
_entry.id   AF-A0A1Q7PSY4-F1
#
_cell.length_a   1.000
_cell.length_b   1.000
_cell.length_c   1.000
_cell.angle_alpha   90.00
_cell.angle_beta   90.00
_cell.angle_gamma   90.00
#
_symmetry.space_group_name_H-M   'P 1'
#
loop_
_entity.id
_entity.type
_entity.pdbx_description
1 polymer ?
#
loop_
_entity_poly.entity_id
_entity_poly.type
_entity_poly.pdbx_seq_one_letter_code
_entity_poly.pdbx_strand_id
1 'polypeptide(L)' 'MIALWRNFNLHIARVMEAVPNDDRIRLRAQHNLDELAWRQIPREKPATLDYFMSDYVAHPKHHLAQVGIRIS' A
#
# COMPACT_ATOMS: atom_id res chain seq x y z
N MET A 1 -6.25 -9.72 19.02
CA MET A 1 -6.36 -8.64 18.02
C MET A 1 -5.01 -8.24 17.40
N ILE A 2 -3.98 -7.94 18.20
CA ILE A 2 -2.65 -7.54 17.69
C ILE A 2 -1.98 -8.63 16.85
N ALA A 3 -2.05 -9.91 17.27
CA ALA A 3 -1.48 -11.02 16.50
C ALA A 3 -2.12 -11.18 15.11
N LEU A 4 -3.44 -10.98 15.00
CA LEU A 4 -4.15 -11.00 13.72
C LEU A 4 -3.66 -9.86 12.83
N TRP A 5 -3.65 -8.62 13.35
CA TRP A 5 -3.18 -7.46 12.59
C TRP A 5 -1.74 -7.66 12.10
N ARG A 6 -0.84 -8.13 12.96
CA ARG A 6 0.55 -8.43 12.59
C ARG A 6 0.64 -9.49 11.51
N ASN A 7 -0.03 -10.64 11.69
CA ASN A 7 0.05 -11.74 10.73
C ASN A 7 -0.58 -11.36 9.38
N PHE A 8 -1.62 -10.55 9.39
CA PHE A 8 -2.25 -10.04 8.16
C PHE A 8 -1.32 -9.08 7.40
N ASN A 9 -0.69 -8.12 8.09
CA ASN A 9 0.28 -7.22 7.47
C ASN A 9 1.52 -7.98 6.95
N LEU A 10 1.99 -9.01 7.69
CA LEU A 10 3.07 -9.88 7.22
C LEU A 10 2.66 -10.67 5.97
N HIS A 11 1.43 -11.19 5.93
CA HIS A 11 0.93 -11.88 4.74
C HIS A 11 0.88 -10.94 3.53
N ILE A 12 0.37 -9.71 3.70
CA ILE A 12 0.38 -8.69 2.64
C ILE A 12 1.80 -8.37 2.20
N ALA A 13 2.75 -8.21 3.12
CA ALA A 13 4.15 -7.96 2.78
C ALA A 13 4.75 -9.11 1.93
N ARG A 14 4.41 -10.37 2.23
CA ARG A 14 4.84 -11.52 1.40
C ARG A 14 4.18 -11.52 0.03
N VAL A 15 2.92 -11.14 -0.08
CA VAL A 15 2.25 -10.97 -1.38
C VAL A 15 2.94 -9.88 -2.19
N MET A 16 3.27 -8.73 -1.58
CA MET A 16 3.98 -7.63 -2.24
C MET A 16 5.37 -8.05 -2.72
N GLU A 17 6.12 -8.78 -1.89
CA GLU A 17 7.45 -9.32 -2.22
C GLU A 17 7.42 -10.29 -3.39
N ALA A 18 6.35 -11.08 -3.53
CA ALA A 18 6.20 -12.05 -4.60
C ALA A 18 5.78 -11.45 -5.95
N VAL A 19 5.41 -10.17 -6.03
CA VAL A 19 4.95 -9.55 -7.28
C VAL A 19 6.13 -9.31 -8.23
N PRO A 20 6.08 -9.78 -9.49
CA PRO A 20 7.10 -9.51 -10.49
C PRO A 20 7.35 -8.01 -10.67
N ASN A 21 8.62 -7.62 -10.85
CA ASN A 21 8.99 -6.22 -10.97
C ASN A 21 8.23 -5.50 -12.10
N ASP A 22 8.09 -6.15 -13.26
CA ASP A 22 7.39 -5.59 -14.41
C ASP A 22 5.92 -5.31 -14.10
N ASP A 23 5.25 -6.17 -13.33
CA ASP A 23 3.88 -5.95 -12.88
C ASP A 23 3.77 -4.85 -11.83
N ARG A 24 4.79 -4.68 -10.97
CA ARG A 24 4.83 -3.59 -9.98
C ARG A 24 4.90 -2.23 -10.65
N ILE A 25 5.81 -2.05 -11.61
CA ILE A 25 6.07 -0.77 -12.26
C ILE A 25 5.17 -0.48 -13.46
N ARG A 26 4.42 -1.46 -13.96
CA ARG A 26 3.48 -1.27 -15.07
C ARG A 26 2.45 -0.19 -14.76
N LEU A 27 2.39 0.81 -15.64
CA LEU A 27 1.35 1.83 -15.62
C LEU A 27 -0.01 1.21 -15.94
N ARG A 28 -1.00 1.53 -15.12
CA ARG A 28 -2.39 1.12 -15.28
C ARG A 28 -3.23 2.39 -15.41
N ALA A 29 -3.84 2.57 -16.58
CA ALA A 29 -4.75 3.68 -16.83
C ALA A 29 -6.15 3.44 -16.23
N GLN A 30 -6.53 2.19 -16.01
CA GLN A 30 -7.78 1.81 -15.35
C GLN A 30 -7.48 1.38 -13.92
N HIS A 31 -7.96 2.15 -12.95
CA HIS A 31 -7.88 1.86 -11.51
C HIS A 31 -8.94 2.68 -10.75
N ASN A 32 -9.04 2.43 -9.45
CA ASN A 32 -9.94 3.13 -8.52
C ASN A 32 -9.20 3.69 -7.28
N LEU A 33 -7.95 4.14 -7.46
CA LEU A 33 -7.16 4.72 -6.36
C LEU A 33 -7.71 6.05 -5.85
N ASP A 34 -8.60 6.70 -6.58
CA ASP A 34 -9.44 7.81 -6.13
C ASP A 34 -10.37 7.41 -4.98
N GLU A 35 -10.76 6.13 -4.91
CA GLU A 35 -11.66 5.59 -3.88
C GLU A 35 -10.90 4.85 -2.77
N LEU A 36 -9.85 4.11 -3.13
CA LEU A 36 -9.20 3.16 -2.21
C LEU A 36 -7.89 3.63 -1.58
N ALA A 37 -7.12 4.49 -2.25
CA ALA A 37 -5.80 4.86 -1.76
C ALA A 37 -5.90 5.86 -0.59
N TRP A 38 -4.97 5.76 0.36
CA TRP A 38 -4.84 6.76 1.42
C TRP A 38 -4.42 8.10 0.82
N ARG A 39 -3.44 8.07 -0.09
CA ARG A 39 -3.11 9.19 -0.97
C ARG A 39 -3.73 8.95 -2.34
N GLN A 40 -4.91 9.53 -2.53
CA GLN A 40 -5.71 9.35 -3.73
C GLN A 40 -4.98 9.77 -5.01
N ILE A 41 -5.19 9.00 -6.07
CA ILE A 41 -4.80 9.35 -7.45
C ILE A 41 -6.08 9.48 -8.28
N PRO A 42 -6.32 10.63 -8.97
CA PRO A 42 -7.47 10.79 -9.85
C PRO A 42 -7.57 9.66 -10.87
N ARG A 43 -8.79 9.18 -11.15
CA ARG A 43 -9.06 8.05 -12.04
C ARG A 43 -8.48 8.23 -13.45
N GLU A 44 -8.33 9.46 -13.90
CA GLU A 44 -7.83 9.82 -15.23
C GLU A 44 -6.30 9.82 -15.31
N LYS A 45 -5.60 9.72 -14.17
CA LYS A 45 -4.13 9.74 -14.12
C LYS A 45 -3.61 8.32 -13.92
N PRO A 46 -2.81 7.76 -14.84
CA PRO A 46 -2.25 6.42 -14.67
C PRO A 46 -1.45 6.26 -13.37
N ALA A 47 -1.57 5.10 -12.73
CA ALA A 47 -0.84 4.75 -11.53
C ALA A 47 -0.16 3.37 -11.65
N THR A 48 0.79 3.09 -10.77
CA THR A 48 1.46 1.79 -10.68
C THR A 48 0.96 1.02 -9.45
N LEU A 49 1.11 -0.30 -9.49
CA LEU A 49 0.87 -1.12 -8.32
C LEU A 49 1.90 -0.80 -7.22
N ASP A 50 3.12 -0.45 -7.60
CA ASP A 50 4.18 -0.01 -6.69
C ASP A 50 3.79 1.24 -5.86
N TYR A 51 3.14 2.23 -6.49
CA TYR A 51 2.60 3.39 -5.79
C TYR A 51 1.60 2.96 -4.72
N PHE A 52 0.64 2.10 -5.07
CA PHE A 52 -0.40 1.67 -4.15
C PHE A 52 0.15 0.81 -3.00
N MET A 53 1.13 -0.05 -3.27
CA MET A 53 1.81 -0.82 -2.22
C MET A 53 2.57 0.10 -1.25
N SER A 54 3.27 1.11 -1.76
CA SER A 54 3.99 2.08 -0.95
C SER A 54 3.05 2.94 -0.11
N ASP A 55 1.92 3.37 -0.69
CA ASP A 55 0.85 4.08 0.00
C ASP A 55 0.25 3.23 1.14
N TYR A 56 -0.01 1.94 0.86
CA TYR A 56 -0.46 0.99 1.86
C TYR A 56 0.53 0.84 3.02
N VAL A 57 1.86 0.87 2.81
CA VAL A 57 2.83 0.76 3.91
C VAL A 57 2.93 2.08 4.70
N ALA A 58 2.79 3.22 4.02
CA ALA A 58 2.87 4.52 4.65
C ALA A 58 1.68 4.80 5.57
N HIS A 59 0.49 4.32 5.23
CA HIS A 59 -0.74 4.51 6.01
C HIS A 59 -0.73 3.89 7.44
N PRO A 60 -0.40 2.60 7.66
CA PRO A 60 -0.27 2.03 8.99
C PRO A 60 0.90 2.64 9.75
N LYS A 61 2.02 3.00 9.08
CA LYS A 61 3.10 3.77 9.72
C LYS A 61 2.59 5.10 10.27
N HIS A 62 1.74 5.81 9.53
CA HIS A 62 1.11 7.03 9.99
C HIS A 62 0.24 6.80 11.23
N HIS A 63 -0.61 5.77 11.24
CA HIS A 63 -1.43 5.43 12.41
C HIS A 63 -0.62 5.00 13.63
N LEU A 64 0.47 4.27 13.44
CA LEU A 64 1.40 3.93 14.53
C LEU A 64 2.03 5.21 15.11
N ALA A 65 2.41 6.15 14.26
CA ALA A 65 2.95 7.43 14.70
C ALA A 65 1.92 8.27 15.49
N GLN A 66 0.64 8.24 15.10
CA GLN A 66 -0.44 8.91 15.85
C GLN A 66 -0.58 8.41 17.30
N VAL A 67 -0.22 7.14 17.56
CA VAL A 67 -0.22 6.55 18.91
C VAL A 67 1.17 6.56 19.57
N GLY A 68 2.11 7.34 19.02
CA GLY A 68 3.45 7.55 19.61
C GLY A 68 4.50 6.52 19.22
N ILE A 69 4.20 5.58 18.32
CA ILE A 69 5.15 4.55 17.86
C ILE A 69 5.75 5.00 16.52
N ARG A 70 7.04 5.33 16.51
CA ARG A 70 7.77 5.66 15.27
C ARG A 70 8.59 4.47 14.81
N ILE A 71 8.46 4.15 13.52
CA ILE A 71 9.21 3.06 12.88
C ILE A 71 10.02 3.68 11.75
N SER A 72 11.35 3.52 11.83
CA SER A 72 12.31 3.90 10.77
C SER A 72 12.09 3.07 9.53
#